data_AF-A0A7Z1QJK2-F1
#
_entry.id   AF-A0A7Z1QJK2-F1
#
_cell.length_a   1.000
_cell.length_b   1.000
_cell.length_c   1.000
_cell.angle_alpha   90.00
_cell.angle_beta   90.00
_cell.angle_gamma   90.00
#
_symmetry.space_group_name_H-M   'P 1'
#
loop_
_entity.id
_entity.type
_entity.pdbx_description
1 polymer ?
#
loop_
_entity_poly.entity_id
_entity_poly.type
_entity_poly.pdbx_seq_one_letter_code
_entity_poly.pdbx_strand_id
1 'polypeptide(L)'
;YDKDEAERIVENTTYTADRQPERDITPVSDETMREINDLLITMNKTWDDDLLPLCSQIFRRDIGASSDLTQIEAVKALGFLKQKAAEQKVEA
;
A
#
# COMPACT_ATOMS: atom_id res chain seq x y z
N TYR A 1 -6.44 -35.07 49.32
CA TYR A 1 -5.84 -34.76 48.01
C TYR A 1 -7.03 -34.70 47.08
N ASP A 2 -7.74 -33.57 47.16
CA ASP A 2 -9.03 -33.36 46.53
C ASP A 2 -8.81 -32.99 45.07
N LYS A 3 -9.59 -33.64 44.23
CA LYS A 3 -9.45 -33.73 42.78
C LYS A 3 -10.10 -32.53 42.09
N ASP A 4 -10.11 -31.39 42.75
CA ASP A 4 -10.78 -30.16 42.30
C ASP A 4 -9.77 -29.06 41.93
N GLU A 5 -8.47 -29.33 42.07
CA GLU A 5 -7.38 -28.44 41.62
C GLU A 5 -6.87 -28.84 40.21
N ALA A 6 -7.76 -29.36 39.37
CA ALA A 6 -7.44 -29.75 37.99
C ALA A 6 -8.31 -29.05 36.93
N GLU A 7 -9.10 -28.06 37.34
CA GLU A 7 -9.63 -27.01 36.46
C GLU A 7 -8.72 -25.77 36.57
N ARG A 8 -7.40 -25.93 36.40
CA ARG A 8 -6.70 -25.64 35.13
C ARG A 8 -7.35 -24.51 34.32
N ILE A 9 -6.92 -23.28 34.59
CA ILE A 9 -6.10 -22.49 33.65
C ILE A 9 -6.49 -22.66 32.16
N VAL A 10 -7.74 -22.43 31.75
CA VAL A 10 -8.11 -22.26 30.34
C VAL A 10 -9.30 -21.29 30.19
N GLU A 11 -9.34 -20.24 31.00
CA GLU A 11 -9.90 -18.98 30.48
C GLU A 11 -8.74 -18.18 29.91
N ASN A 12 -8.20 -18.75 28.83
CA ASN A 12 -7.35 -18.10 27.86
C ASN A 12 -7.99 -16.75 27.54
N THR A 13 -7.35 -15.67 28.02
CA THR A 13 -7.06 -14.46 27.24
C THR A 13 -7.92 -14.36 25.98
N THR A 14 -9.16 -13.89 26.13
CA THR A 14 -9.98 -13.51 24.99
C THR A 14 -9.33 -12.28 24.38
N TYR A 15 -8.36 -12.56 23.51
CA TYR A 15 -7.85 -11.76 22.42
C TYR A 15 -8.52 -10.38 22.37
N THR A 16 -7.90 -9.40 23.01
CA THR A 16 -7.91 -8.02 22.51
C THR A 16 -7.08 -8.02 21.22
N ALA A 17 -7.52 -8.79 20.21
CA ALA A 17 -7.19 -8.48 18.83
C ALA A 17 -7.97 -7.19 18.57
N ASP A 18 -7.30 -6.08 18.85
CA ASP A 18 -7.57 -4.79 18.24
C ASP A 18 -7.91 -5.11 16.79
N ARG A 19 -9.21 -5.06 16.44
CA ARG A 19 -9.69 -5.34 15.10
C ARG A 19 -9.20 -4.18 14.25
N GLN A 20 -7.93 -4.22 13.88
CA GLN A 20 -7.39 -3.40 12.82
C GLN A 20 -8.33 -3.63 11.63
N PRO A 21 -8.90 -2.57 11.04
CA PRO A 21 -9.76 -2.74 9.88
C PRO A 21 -9.01 -3.58 8.85
N GLU A 22 -9.68 -4.59 8.28
CA GLU A 22 -9.12 -5.40 7.21
C GLU A 22 -8.58 -4.46 6.14
N ARG A 23 -7.27 -4.49 5.92
CA ARG A 23 -6.63 -3.65 4.91
C ARG A 23 -7.09 -4.16 3.55
N ASP A 24 -7.60 -3.27 2.72
CA ASP A 24 -7.91 -3.62 1.33
C ASP A 24 -6.61 -3.96 0.61
N ILE A 25 -6.46 -5.24 0.27
CA ILE A 25 -5.30 -5.81 -0.41
C ILE A 25 -5.57 -6.09 -1.90
N THR A 26 -6.65 -5.53 -2.46
CA THR A 26 -6.99 -5.72 -3.87
C THR A 26 -5.79 -5.33 -4.73
N PRO A 27 -5.28 -6.23 -5.59
CA PRO A 27 -4.12 -5.94 -6.42
C PRO A 27 -4.46 -4.83 -7.43
N VAL A 28 -3.43 -4.11 -7.86
CA VAL A 28 -3.58 -3.10 -8.92
C VAL A 28 -4.06 -3.73 -10.23
N SER A 29 -4.95 -3.03 -10.94
CA SER A 29 -5.42 -3.44 -12.27
C SER A 29 -4.38 -3.11 -13.36
N ASP A 30 -4.37 -3.91 -14.43
CA ASP A 30 -3.48 -3.70 -15.57
C ASP A 30 -3.67 -2.32 -16.23
N GLU A 31 -4.91 -1.82 -16.26
CA GLU A 31 -5.23 -0.49 -16.77
C GLU A 31 -4.55 0.61 -15.94
N THR A 32 -4.65 0.53 -14.61
CA THR A 32 -4.02 1.50 -13.71
C THR A 32 -2.49 1.43 -13.82
N MET A 33 -1.94 0.22 -13.90
CA MET A 33 -0.49 0.01 -14.11
C MET A 33 0.00 0.64 -15.42
N ARG A 34 -0.77 0.49 -16.50
CA ARG A 34 -0.43 1.07 -17.80
C ARG A 34 -0.42 2.60 -17.74
N GLU A 35 -1.45 3.21 -17.18
CA GLU A 35 -1.53 4.67 -17.06
C GLU A 35 -0.37 5.25 -16.24
N ILE A 36 0.03 4.58 -15.16
CA ILE A 36 1.19 5.01 -14.35
C ILE A 36 2.47 4.96 -15.19
N ASN A 37 2.69 3.87 -15.94
CA ASN A 37 3.85 3.73 -16.82
C ASN A 37 3.92 4.84 -17.86
N ASP A 38 2.81 5.15 -18.53
CA ASP A 38 2.75 6.17 -19.57
C ASP A 38 3.11 7.58 -19.02
N LEU A 39 2.66 7.89 -17.80
CA LEU A 39 3.01 9.15 -17.13
C LEU A 39 4.48 9.19 -16.70
N LEU A 40 5.02 8.11 -16.13
CA LEU A 40 6.43 8.04 -15.76
C LEU A 40 7.32 8.28 -16.98
N ILE A 41 7.03 7.64 -18.12
CA ILE A 41 7.74 7.85 -19.38
C ILE A 41 7.64 9.32 -19.82
N THR A 42 6.42 9.88 -19.82
CA THR A 42 6.19 11.28 -20.22
C THR A 42 6.99 12.27 -19.38
N MET A 43 7.17 11.97 -18.09
CA MET A 43 7.90 12.81 -17.14
C MET A 43 9.39 12.50 -17.05
N ASN A 44 9.88 11.52 -17.83
CA ASN A 44 11.23 10.99 -17.75
C ASN A 44 11.61 10.52 -16.33
N LYS A 45 10.73 9.69 -15.76
CA LYS A 45 10.79 9.14 -14.40
C LYS A 45 10.73 7.61 -14.43
N THR A 46 11.21 6.97 -13.39
CA THR A 46 11.22 5.50 -13.28
C THR A 46 10.48 5.01 -12.03
N TRP A 47 10.15 3.71 -12.02
CA TRP A 47 9.58 3.08 -10.83
C TRP A 47 10.59 3.06 -9.70
N ASP A 48 11.77 2.49 -9.94
CA ASP A 48 12.76 2.22 -8.91
C ASP A 48 13.38 3.47 -8.29
N ASP A 49 13.67 4.50 -9.11
CA ASP A 49 14.37 5.70 -8.62
C ASP A 49 13.42 6.78 -8.08
N ASP A 50 12.19 6.86 -8.62
CA ASP A 50 11.26 7.95 -8.30
C ASP A 50 9.99 7.48 -7.60
N LEU A 51 9.23 6.56 -8.19
CA LEU A 51 7.87 6.28 -7.74
C LEU A 51 7.81 5.33 -6.53
N LEU A 52 8.52 4.20 -6.57
CA LEU A 52 8.52 3.21 -5.48
C LEU A 52 9.08 3.78 -4.16
N PRO A 53 10.17 4.57 -4.15
CA PRO A 53 10.62 5.25 -2.93
C PRO A 53 9.57 6.21 -2.37
N LEU A 54 8.90 6.97 -3.25
CA LEU A 54 7.83 7.89 -2.86
C LEU A 54 6.62 7.14 -2.29
N CYS A 55 6.17 6.07 -2.95
CA CYS A 55 5.08 5.22 -2.48
C CYS A 55 5.42 4.60 -1.13
N SER A 56 6.64 4.09 -0.95
CA SER A 56 7.10 3.54 0.33
C SER A 56 7.06 4.57 1.46
N GLN A 57 7.46 5.81 1.17
CA GLN A 57 7.40 6.91 2.12
C GLN A 57 5.96 7.31 2.48
N ILE A 58 5.07 7.41 1.49
CA ILE A 58 3.68 7.85 1.70
C ILE A 58 2.86 6.77 2.41
N PHE A 59 2.99 5.51 2.00
CA PHE A 59 2.21 4.41 2.54
C PHE A 59 2.84 3.76 3.77
N ARG A 60 4.04 4.23 4.17
CA ARG A 60 4.76 3.79 5.37
C ARG A 60 4.96 2.27 5.41
N ARG A 61 5.20 1.67 4.25
CA ARG A 61 5.57 0.25 4.09
C ARG A 61 6.64 0.11 3.03
N ASP A 62 7.35 -1.00 3.05
CA ASP A 62 8.30 -1.34 2.00
C ASP A 62 7.55 -1.75 0.73
N ILE A 63 7.89 -1.12 -0.39
CA ILE A 63 7.29 -1.36 -1.72
C ILE A 63 8.45 -1.50 -2.71
N GLY A 64 8.85 -2.75 -2.97
CA GLY A 64 10.01 -3.08 -3.79
C GLY A 64 9.65 -3.32 -5.26
N ALA A 65 8.38 -3.56 -5.55
CA ALA A 65 7.89 -3.77 -6.90
C ALA A 65 6.55 -3.06 -7.13
N SER A 66 6.25 -2.76 -8.39
CA SER A 66 4.97 -2.18 -8.78
C SER A 66 3.78 -3.11 -8.46
N SER A 67 3.99 -4.43 -8.49
CA SER A 67 3.01 -5.44 -8.07
C SER A 67 2.68 -5.43 -6.59
N ASP A 68 3.54 -4.82 -5.75
CA ASP A 68 3.29 -4.75 -4.32
C ASP A 68 2.16 -3.76 -4.02
N LEU A 69 1.86 -2.82 -4.93
CA LEU A 69 0.81 -1.82 -4.77
C LEU A 69 -0.58 -2.44 -4.81
N THR A 70 -1.41 -2.01 -3.87
CA THR A 70 -2.86 -2.22 -3.93
C THR A 70 -3.49 -1.27 -4.93
N GLN A 71 -4.69 -1.60 -5.41
CA GLN A 71 -5.44 -0.76 -6.34
C GLN A 71 -5.64 0.67 -5.79
N ILE A 72 -5.95 0.79 -4.49
CA ILE A 72 -6.16 2.09 -3.85
C ILE A 72 -4.87 2.92 -3.82
N GLU A 73 -3.73 2.29 -3.51
CA GLU A 73 -2.43 2.95 -3.50
C GLU A 73 -2.00 3.39 -4.90
N ALA A 74 -2.20 2.53 -5.90
CA ALA A 74 -1.89 2.82 -7.29
C ALA A 74 -2.73 3.98 -7.85
N VAL A 75 -4.04 4.02 -7.54
CA VAL A 75 -4.92 5.15 -7.94
C VAL A 75 -4.45 6.46 -7.30
N LYS A 76 -4.00 6.44 -6.04
CA LYS A 76 -3.45 7.63 -5.37
C LYS A 76 -2.14 8.09 -6.02
N ALA A 77 -1.23 7.16 -6.30
CA ALA A 77 0.02 7.43 -6.99
C ALA A 77 -0.22 8.02 -8.39
N LEU A 78 -1.18 7.44 -9.13
CA LEU A 78 -1.62 7.93 -10.43
C LEU A 78 -2.14 9.37 -10.36
N GLY A 79 -2.98 9.69 -9.36
CA GLY A 79 -3.47 11.05 -9.13
C GLY A 79 -2.34 12.06 -8.89
N PHE A 80 -1.36 11.70 -8.06
CA PHE A 80 -0.18 12.52 -7.81
C PHE A 80 0.65 12.76 -9.08
N LEU A 81 0.87 11.72 -9.89
CA LEU A 81 1.58 11.86 -11.16
C LEU A 81 0.84 12.75 -12.15
N LYS A 82 -0.49 12.61 -12.27
CA LYS A 82 -1.31 13.48 -13.13
C LYS A 82 -1.20 14.94 -12.72
N GLN A 83 -1.24 15.24 -11.41
CA GLN A 83 -1.06 16.59 -10.90
C GLN A 83 0.35 17.13 -11.21
N LYS A 84 1.39 16.36 -10.91
CA LYS A 84 2.78 16.77 -11.14
C LYS A 84 3.09 16.97 -12.62
N ALA A 85 2.54 16.14 -13.50
CA ALA A 85 2.64 16.30 -14.96
C ALA A 85 1.94 17.57 -15.44
N ALA A 86 0.80 17.94 -14.83
CA ALA A 86 0.10 19.19 -15.14
C ALA A 86 0.91 20.41 -14.69
N GLU A 87 1.50 20.37 -13.49
CA GLU A 87 2.36 21.44 -12.96
C GLU A 87 3.58 21.69 -13.86
N GLN A 88 4.27 20.63 -14.31
CA GLN A 88 5.43 20.76 -15.22
C GLN A 88 5.07 21.41 -16.57
N LYS A 89 3.85 21.22 -17.07
CA LYS A 89 3.39 21.85 -18.31
C LYS A 89 3.07 23.34 -18.16
N VAL A 90 2.84 23.82 -16.94
CA VAL A 90 2.57 25.24 -16.66
C VAL A 90 3.86 26.04 -16.50
N GLU A 91 4.96 25.37 -16.12
CA GLU A 91 6.27 26.00 -15.89
C GLU A 91 7.19 26.00 -17.14
N ALA A 92 6.80 25.29 -18.22
CA ALA A 92 7.52 25.21 -19.49
C ALA A 92 7.03 26.24 -20.51
#